data_AF-A0AAD9UL28-F1
#
_entry.id   AF-A0AAD9UL28-F1
#
_cell.length_a   1.000
_cell.length_b   1.000
_cell.length_c   1.000
_cell.angle_alpha   90.00
_cell.angle_beta   90.00
_cell.angle_gamma   90.00
#
_symmetry.space_group_name_H-M   'P 1'
#
loop_
_entity.id
_entity.type
_entity.pdbx_description
1 polymer ?
#
loop_
_entity_poly.entity_id
_entity_poly.type
_entity_poly.pdbx_seq_one_letter_code
_entity_poly.pdbx_strand_id
1 'polypeptide(L)'
;MEWTVRHGRSVALSIALKDATERLMATEWNQRVIDATLINASADRVPICLSGLRGVGYLISHQVASGEPVTPSLVTAVIKTMKHDSNDMKQLGAQVVSYIAQSVPRPLDIAIIRSFVPMLVNGTKEKNTIVKTSSESALVTLLRLRTDDSTLQMTLNALESGMKDVLNEVLSKTLRKMASLPESSPDDIDDTILV
;
A
#
# COMPACT_ATOMS: atom_id res chain seq x y z
N MET A 1 10.91 24.10 -13.44
CA MET A 1 11.04 22.83 -14.21
C MET A 1 9.67 22.51 -14.77
N GLU A 2 9.58 22.17 -16.05
CA GLU A 2 8.32 21.75 -16.68
C GLU A 2 7.76 20.50 -15.97
N TRP A 3 6.45 20.46 -15.74
CA TRP A 3 5.83 19.37 -14.97
C TRP A 3 5.97 18.01 -15.65
N THR A 4 6.04 17.99 -16.99
CA THR A 4 6.27 16.81 -17.83
C THR A 4 7.65 16.20 -17.57
N VAL A 5 8.69 17.03 -17.45
CA VAL A 5 10.04 16.58 -17.07
C VAL A 5 10.05 16.02 -15.65
N ARG A 6 9.33 16.67 -14.71
CA ARG A 6 9.20 16.15 -13.35
C ARG A 6 8.50 14.79 -13.32
N HIS A 7 7.45 14.63 -14.11
CA HIS A 7 6.72 13.37 -14.27
C HIS A 7 7.60 12.27 -14.88
N GLY A 8 8.34 12.56 -15.96
CA GLY A 8 9.27 11.58 -16.53
C GLY A 8 10.33 11.12 -15.53
N ARG A 9 10.86 12.03 -14.70
CA ARG A 9 11.81 11.71 -13.63
C ARG A 9 11.18 10.87 -12.51
N SER A 10 9.93 11.14 -12.12
CA SER A 10 9.27 10.37 -11.06
C SER A 10 8.95 8.95 -11.53
N VAL A 11 8.53 8.77 -12.79
CA VAL A 11 8.36 7.45 -13.41
C VAL A 11 9.69 6.70 -13.49
N ALA A 12 10.75 7.35 -13.99
CA ALA A 12 12.09 6.73 -14.07
C ALA A 12 12.60 6.29 -12.69
N LEU A 13 12.42 7.10 -11.65
CA LEU A 13 12.79 6.73 -10.29
C LEU A 13 11.96 5.53 -9.78
N SER A 14 10.65 5.50 -10.05
CA SER A 14 9.79 4.38 -9.63
C SER A 14 10.18 3.07 -10.31
N ILE A 15 10.55 3.09 -11.59
CA ILE A 15 11.03 1.90 -12.30
C ILE A 15 12.39 1.46 -11.74
N ALA A 16 13.31 2.40 -11.51
CA ALA A 16 14.60 2.07 -10.92
C ALA A 16 14.45 1.44 -9.52
N LEU A 17 13.45 1.88 -8.74
CA LEU A 17 13.07 1.21 -7.49
C LEU A 17 12.53 -0.19 -7.77
N LYS A 18 11.53 -0.36 -8.65
CA LYS A 18 10.99 -1.69 -9.01
C LYS A 18 12.10 -2.72 -9.27
N ASP A 19 13.06 -2.37 -10.13
CA ASP A 19 14.04 -3.33 -10.66
C ASP A 19 15.33 -3.42 -9.83
N ALA A 20 15.67 -2.37 -9.09
CA ALA A 20 16.98 -2.24 -8.45
C ALA A 20 16.91 -1.58 -7.07
N THR A 21 15.80 -1.72 -6.32
CA THR A 21 15.68 -1.14 -4.96
C THR A 21 16.88 -1.51 -4.09
N GLU A 22 17.27 -2.79 -4.03
CA GLU A 22 18.41 -3.23 -3.20
C GLU A 22 19.70 -2.46 -3.51
N ARG A 23 20.00 -2.27 -4.81
CA ARG A 23 21.19 -1.51 -5.24
C ARG A 23 21.08 -0.04 -4.90
N LEU A 24 19.91 0.57 -5.08
CA LEU A 24 19.69 1.99 -4.74
C LEU A 24 19.81 2.23 -3.24
N MET A 25 19.29 1.30 -2.44
CA MET A 25 19.29 1.39 -0.98
C MET A 25 20.65 1.08 -0.34
N ALA A 26 21.52 0.33 -1.04
CA ALA A 26 22.91 0.08 -0.64
C ALA A 26 23.87 1.26 -0.90
N THR A 27 23.41 2.35 -1.52
CA THR A 27 24.26 3.53 -1.83
C THR A 27 24.22 4.59 -0.74
N GLU A 28 25.18 5.51 -0.78
CA GLU A 28 25.15 6.76 0.01
C GLU A 28 23.95 7.69 -0.30
N TRP A 29 23.19 7.39 -1.36
CA TRP A 29 22.03 8.16 -1.80
C TRP A 29 20.69 7.66 -1.24
N ASN A 30 20.70 6.61 -0.42
CA ASN A 30 19.48 5.96 0.07
C ASN A 30 18.45 6.93 0.67
N GLN A 31 18.87 7.86 1.54
CA GLN A 31 17.99 8.85 2.16
C GLN A 31 17.44 9.81 1.11
N ARG A 32 18.27 10.24 0.16
CA ARG A 32 17.86 11.13 -0.93
C ARG A 32 16.84 10.46 -1.86
N VAL A 33 16.95 9.15 -2.06
CA VAL A 33 15.99 8.34 -2.82
C VAL A 33 14.65 8.30 -2.09
N ILE A 34 14.64 8.02 -0.78
CA ILE A 34 13.43 8.07 0.06
C ILE A 34 12.78 9.46 -0.02
N ASP A 35 13.56 10.52 0.20
CA ASP A 35 13.06 11.90 0.21
C ASP A 35 12.47 12.30 -1.16
N ALA A 36 13.18 11.99 -2.26
CA ALA A 36 12.70 12.27 -3.60
C ALA A 36 11.40 11.52 -3.92
N THR A 37 11.29 10.27 -3.47
CA THR A 37 10.10 9.44 -3.65
C THR A 37 8.90 10.01 -2.89
N LEU A 38 9.11 10.42 -1.62
CA LEU A 38 8.10 11.08 -0.81
C LEU A 38 7.64 12.42 -1.41
N ILE A 39 8.58 13.23 -1.91
CA ILE A 39 8.29 14.49 -2.60
C ILE A 39 7.43 14.28 -3.85
N ASN A 40 7.65 13.18 -4.58
CA ASN A 40 6.82 12.82 -5.74
C ASN A 40 5.44 12.34 -5.29
N ALA A 41 5.35 11.49 -4.26
CA ALA A 41 4.08 10.97 -3.74
C ALA A 41 3.16 12.07 -3.18
N SER A 42 3.73 13.20 -2.76
CA SER A 42 3.00 14.38 -2.26
C SER A 42 2.93 15.53 -3.27
N ALA A 43 3.14 15.28 -4.56
CA ALA A 43 3.06 16.32 -5.58
C ALA A 43 1.62 16.88 -5.73
N ASP A 44 1.49 17.99 -6.44
CA ASP A 44 0.20 18.61 -6.80
C ASP A 44 -0.45 17.90 -8.00
N ARG A 45 0.36 17.25 -8.84
CA ARG A 45 -0.09 16.57 -10.05
C ARG A 45 -0.24 15.08 -9.82
N VAL A 46 -1.47 14.59 -9.94
CA VAL A 46 -1.84 13.18 -9.77
C VAL A 46 -0.89 12.21 -10.47
N PRO A 47 -0.47 12.39 -11.75
CA PRO A 47 0.47 11.46 -12.40
C PRO A 47 1.82 11.32 -11.66
N ILE A 48 2.33 12.42 -11.11
CA ILE A 48 3.57 12.43 -10.33
C ILE A 48 3.34 11.73 -8.99
N CYS A 49 2.19 11.97 -8.34
CA CYS A 49 1.80 11.30 -7.10
C CYS A 49 1.70 9.77 -7.28
N LEU A 50 1.09 9.31 -8.37
CA LEU A 50 0.93 7.88 -8.66
C LEU A 50 2.29 7.19 -8.80
N SER A 51 3.19 7.73 -9.62
CA SER A 51 4.56 7.20 -9.74
C SER A 51 5.35 7.27 -8.42
N GLY A 52 5.21 8.35 -7.65
CA GLY A 52 5.81 8.46 -6.32
C GLY A 52 5.28 7.39 -5.36
N LEU A 53 3.97 7.12 -5.37
CA LEU A 53 3.32 6.15 -4.50
C LEU A 53 3.72 4.70 -4.84
N ARG A 54 3.94 4.38 -6.13
CA ARG A 54 4.53 3.10 -6.55
C ARG A 54 5.94 2.94 -5.99
N GLY A 55 6.77 3.97 -6.12
CA GLY A 55 8.09 4.02 -5.50
C GLY A 55 8.06 3.79 -3.98
N VAL A 56 7.08 4.40 -3.29
CA VAL A 56 6.84 4.14 -1.85
C VAL A 56 6.54 2.66 -1.60
N GLY A 57 5.68 2.04 -2.42
CA GLY A 57 5.37 0.62 -2.33
C GLY A 57 6.58 -0.28 -2.49
N TYR A 58 7.44 -0.02 -3.49
CA TYR A 58 8.68 -0.76 -3.70
C TYR A 58 9.66 -0.62 -2.53
N LEU A 59 9.82 0.59 -1.99
CA LEU A 59 10.69 0.84 -0.83
C LEU A 59 10.22 0.09 0.43
N ILE A 60 8.93 0.17 0.76
CA ILE A 60 8.40 -0.55 1.93
C ILE A 60 8.52 -2.06 1.73
N SER A 61 8.18 -2.56 0.54
CA SER A 61 8.32 -3.98 0.19
C SER A 61 9.76 -4.47 0.40
N HIS A 62 10.76 -3.72 -0.08
CA HIS A 62 12.17 -4.05 0.15
C HIS A 62 12.57 -4.04 1.63
N GLN A 63 12.13 -3.04 2.41
CA GLN A 63 12.42 -2.98 3.85
C GLN A 63 11.82 -4.19 4.59
N VAL A 64 10.58 -4.55 4.27
CA VAL A 64 9.90 -5.72 4.85
C VAL A 64 10.61 -7.02 4.47
N ALA A 65 10.95 -7.19 3.19
CA ALA A 65 11.61 -8.39 2.67
C ALA A 65 13.01 -8.59 3.26
N SER A 66 13.77 -7.50 3.40
CA SER A 66 15.13 -7.50 3.95
C SER A 66 15.15 -7.56 5.49
N GLY A 67 13.98 -7.47 6.14
CA GLY A 67 13.88 -7.45 7.60
C GLY A 67 14.34 -6.13 8.23
N GLU A 68 14.45 -5.06 7.44
CA GLU A 68 14.81 -3.73 7.91
C GLU A 68 13.61 -3.04 8.57
N PRO A 69 13.87 -2.09 9.48
CA PRO A 69 12.81 -1.22 10.01
C PRO A 69 12.15 -0.41 8.89
N VAL A 70 10.83 -0.53 8.77
CA VAL A 70 10.07 0.23 7.78
C VAL A 70 10.06 1.73 8.14
N THR A 71 10.41 2.58 7.16
CA THR A 71 10.46 4.02 7.39
C THR A 71 9.06 4.60 7.64
N PRO A 72 8.80 5.27 8.79
CA PRO A 72 7.45 5.73 9.16
C PRO A 72 6.82 6.74 8.18
N SER A 73 7.63 7.56 7.52
CA SER A 73 7.15 8.53 6.53
C SER A 73 6.60 7.85 5.27
N LEU A 74 7.14 6.70 4.88
CA LEU A 74 6.62 5.89 3.77
C LEU A 74 5.23 5.34 4.11
N VAL A 75 5.07 4.76 5.31
CA VAL A 75 3.76 4.28 5.80
C VAL A 75 2.74 5.43 5.83
N THR A 76 3.17 6.60 6.32
CA THR A 76 2.33 7.80 6.37
C THR A 76 1.91 8.26 4.97
N ALA A 77 2.79 8.17 3.98
CA ALA A 77 2.46 8.52 2.60
C ALA A 77 1.33 7.62 2.05
N VAL A 78 1.40 6.31 2.31
CA VAL A 78 0.35 5.35 1.91
C VAL A 78 -0.97 5.66 2.63
N ILE A 79 -0.95 5.94 3.94
CA ILE A 79 -2.17 6.28 4.71
C ILE A 79 -2.90 7.50 4.17
N LYS A 80 -2.15 8.54 3.77
CA LYS A 80 -2.73 9.80 3.28
C LYS A 80 -3.49 9.64 1.97
N THR A 81 -3.21 8.60 1.19
CA THR A 81 -3.86 8.35 -0.11
C THR A 81 -5.37 8.23 0.03
N MET A 82 -5.86 7.63 1.10
CA MET A 82 -7.30 7.42 1.30
C MET A 82 -8.10 8.71 1.55
N LYS A 83 -7.40 9.80 1.88
CA LYS A 83 -7.99 11.14 2.04
C LYS A 83 -7.78 12.05 0.82
N HIS A 84 -7.14 11.54 -0.24
CA HIS A 84 -6.84 12.31 -1.44
C HIS A 84 -8.08 12.48 -2.33
N ASP A 85 -8.21 13.59 -3.05
CA ASP A 85 -9.42 13.87 -3.88
C ASP A 85 -9.52 12.96 -5.11
N SER A 86 -8.37 12.55 -5.67
CA SER A 86 -8.33 11.58 -6.79
C SER A 86 -8.63 10.15 -6.32
N ASN A 87 -9.62 9.52 -6.96
CA ASN A 87 -9.93 8.11 -6.78
C ASN A 87 -8.76 7.20 -7.19
N ASP A 88 -7.97 7.58 -8.20
CA ASP A 88 -6.83 6.78 -8.65
C ASP A 88 -5.77 6.68 -7.55
N MET A 89 -5.54 7.77 -6.80
CA MET A 89 -4.65 7.76 -5.64
C MET A 89 -5.18 6.86 -4.52
N LYS A 90 -6.48 6.91 -4.23
CA LYS A 90 -7.10 6.05 -3.21
C LYS A 90 -7.01 4.57 -3.60
N GLN A 91 -7.31 4.26 -4.87
CA GLN A 91 -7.22 2.92 -5.43
C GLN A 91 -5.79 2.38 -5.34
N LEU A 92 -4.82 3.13 -5.88
CA LEU A 92 -3.41 2.73 -5.85
C LEU A 92 -2.90 2.59 -4.41
N GLY A 93 -3.37 3.43 -3.48
CA GLY A 93 -3.06 3.29 -2.05
C GLY A 93 -3.46 1.94 -1.47
N ALA A 94 -4.66 1.44 -1.80
CA ALA A 94 -5.08 0.10 -1.39
C ALA A 94 -4.26 -1.01 -2.07
N GLN A 95 -4.00 -0.88 -3.38
CA GLN A 95 -3.18 -1.84 -4.13
C GLN A 95 -1.75 -1.92 -3.61
N VAL A 96 -1.14 -0.80 -3.22
CA VAL A 96 0.18 -0.75 -2.58
C VAL A 96 0.19 -1.51 -1.26
N VAL A 97 -0.86 -1.41 -0.43
CA VAL A 97 -0.94 -2.22 0.81
C VAL A 97 -1.02 -3.71 0.49
N SER A 98 -1.83 -4.09 -0.52
CA SER A 98 -1.92 -5.47 -1.01
C SER A 98 -0.55 -6.00 -1.48
N TYR A 99 0.15 -5.22 -2.31
CA TYR A 99 1.49 -5.52 -2.80
C TYR A 99 2.50 -5.71 -1.66
N ILE A 100 2.55 -4.80 -0.70
CA ILE A 100 3.44 -4.90 0.47
C ILE A 100 3.13 -6.17 1.28
N ALA A 101 1.85 -6.47 1.52
CA ALA A 101 1.45 -7.64 2.28
C ALA A 101 1.80 -8.97 1.57
N GLN A 102 1.90 -8.96 0.24
CA GLN A 102 2.30 -10.11 -0.58
C GLN A 102 3.82 -10.20 -0.82
N SER A 103 4.58 -9.15 -0.49
CA SER A 103 6.04 -9.13 -0.69
C SER A 103 6.80 -10.20 0.10
N VAL A 104 6.19 -10.75 1.15
CA VAL A 104 6.75 -11.80 1.99
C VAL A 104 5.69 -12.87 2.30
N PRO A 105 6.08 -14.15 2.47
CA PRO A 105 5.12 -15.23 2.75
C PRO A 105 4.55 -15.20 4.17
N ARG A 106 5.11 -14.36 5.06
CA ARG A 106 4.72 -14.19 6.47
C ARG A 106 3.84 -12.95 6.67
N PRO A 107 3.03 -12.86 7.74
CA PRO A 107 2.33 -11.63 8.07
C PRO A 107 3.32 -10.46 8.26
N LEU A 108 2.88 -9.25 7.91
CA LEU A 108 3.60 -8.02 8.24
C LEU A 108 3.68 -7.82 9.75
N ASP A 109 4.58 -6.94 10.20
CA ASP A 109 4.61 -6.53 11.60
C ASP A 109 3.23 -5.96 12.01
N ILE A 110 2.75 -6.36 13.19
CA ILE A 110 1.46 -5.94 13.73
C ILE A 110 1.32 -4.41 13.81
N ALA A 111 2.42 -3.68 14.04
CA ALA A 111 2.43 -2.23 14.03
C ALA A 111 2.07 -1.67 12.64
N ILE A 112 2.59 -2.26 11.57
CA ILE A 112 2.29 -1.87 10.18
C ILE A 112 0.83 -2.22 9.84
N ILE A 113 0.39 -3.44 10.18
CA ILE A 113 -1.00 -3.86 9.95
C ILE A 113 -1.96 -2.89 10.66
N ARG A 114 -1.70 -2.56 11.92
CA ARG A 114 -2.51 -1.64 12.71
C ARG A 114 -2.55 -0.22 12.11
N SER A 115 -1.49 0.20 11.44
CA SER A 115 -1.43 1.48 10.72
C SER A 115 -2.29 1.48 9.44
N PHE A 116 -2.36 0.36 8.71
CA PHE A 116 -3.10 0.28 7.45
C PHE A 116 -4.58 -0.10 7.60
N VAL A 117 -4.97 -0.84 8.64
CA VAL A 117 -6.37 -1.25 8.83
C VAL A 117 -7.35 -0.06 8.84
N PRO A 118 -7.12 1.04 9.61
CA PRO A 118 -8.05 2.15 9.63
C PRO A 118 -8.22 2.84 8.27
N MET A 119 -7.13 3.00 7.50
CA MET A 119 -7.22 3.60 6.16
C MET A 119 -8.03 2.71 5.21
N LEU A 120 -7.82 1.39 5.21
CA LEU A 120 -8.53 0.50 4.30
C LEU A 120 -10.01 0.36 4.70
N VAL A 121 -10.31 0.30 6.00
CA VAL A 121 -11.70 0.31 6.48
C VAL A 121 -12.41 1.60 6.05
N ASN A 122 -11.74 2.76 6.09
CA ASN A 122 -12.32 3.97 5.52
C ASN A 122 -12.56 3.84 4.01
N GLY A 123 -11.63 3.22 3.28
CA GLY A 123 -11.77 2.93 1.85
C GLY A 123 -12.98 2.06 1.51
N THR A 124 -13.38 1.13 2.39
CA THR A 124 -14.61 0.32 2.19
C THR A 124 -15.91 1.14 2.22
N LYS A 125 -15.86 2.39 2.69
CA LYS A 125 -16.98 3.32 2.78
C LYS A 125 -17.03 4.32 1.62
N GLU A 126 -16.07 4.25 0.69
CA GLU A 126 -16.01 5.15 -0.46
C GLU A 126 -17.17 4.93 -1.43
N LYS A 127 -17.66 6.03 -2.03
CA LYS A 127 -18.71 5.98 -3.06
C LYS A 127 -18.20 5.34 -4.35
N ASN A 128 -16.93 5.56 -4.68
CA ASN A 128 -16.30 4.95 -5.84
C ASN A 128 -16.16 3.44 -5.61
N THR A 129 -16.82 2.65 -6.44
CA THR A 129 -16.87 1.19 -6.31
C THR A 129 -15.51 0.52 -6.49
N ILE A 130 -14.63 1.09 -7.33
CA ILE A 130 -13.28 0.57 -7.55
C ILE A 130 -12.42 0.77 -6.31
N VAL A 131 -12.44 1.98 -5.72
CA VAL A 131 -11.71 2.26 -4.46
C VAL A 131 -12.22 1.37 -3.33
N LYS A 132 -13.55 1.23 -3.21
CA LYS A 132 -14.18 0.35 -2.22
C LYS A 132 -13.70 -1.10 -2.38
N THR A 133 -13.82 -1.66 -3.58
CA THR A 133 -13.46 -3.07 -3.84
C THR A 133 -11.96 -3.30 -3.67
N SER A 134 -11.11 -2.35 -4.09
CA SER A 134 -9.66 -2.42 -3.89
C SER A 134 -9.29 -2.41 -2.41
N SER A 135 -10.00 -1.61 -1.60
CA SER A 135 -9.78 -1.55 -0.15
C SER A 135 -10.23 -2.82 0.57
N GLU A 136 -11.36 -3.40 0.14
CA GLU A 136 -11.83 -4.70 0.62
C GLU A 136 -10.84 -5.82 0.26
N SER A 137 -10.37 -5.85 -0.99
CA SER A 137 -9.35 -6.81 -1.45
C SER A 137 -8.06 -6.69 -0.64
N ALA A 138 -7.56 -5.46 -0.46
CA ALA A 138 -6.37 -5.19 0.33
C ALA A 138 -6.53 -5.62 1.80
N LEU A 139 -7.73 -5.49 2.40
CA LEU A 139 -8.00 -6.00 3.75
C LEU A 139 -7.96 -7.53 3.80
N VAL A 140 -8.53 -8.21 2.80
CA VAL A 140 -8.47 -9.68 2.71
C VAL A 140 -7.02 -10.16 2.62
N THR A 141 -6.20 -9.50 1.80
CA THR A 141 -4.77 -9.79 1.64
C THR A 141 -3.99 -9.49 2.92
N LEU A 142 -4.11 -8.27 3.46
CA LEU A 142 -3.37 -7.80 4.64
C LEU A 142 -3.67 -8.65 5.88
N LEU A 143 -4.93 -9.04 6.08
CA LEU A 143 -5.38 -9.86 7.21
C LEU A 143 -5.29 -11.37 6.93
N ARG A 144 -4.85 -11.75 5.72
CA ARG A 144 -4.64 -13.14 5.29
C ARG A 144 -5.86 -14.04 5.46
N LEU A 145 -7.05 -13.50 5.19
CA LEU A 145 -8.34 -14.17 5.46
C LEU A 145 -8.59 -15.42 4.61
N ARG A 146 -7.77 -15.67 3.58
CA ARG A 146 -7.82 -16.86 2.72
C ARG A 146 -7.00 -18.04 3.26
N THR A 147 -6.14 -17.81 4.24
CA THR A 147 -5.31 -18.85 4.87
C THR A 147 -5.93 -19.33 6.17
N ASP A 148 -5.90 -18.49 7.20
CA ASP A 148 -6.40 -18.79 8.53
C ASP A 148 -6.70 -17.49 9.28
N ASP A 149 -7.32 -17.60 10.46
CA ASP A 149 -7.76 -16.45 11.24
C ASP A 149 -6.69 -15.89 12.19
N SER A 150 -5.47 -16.42 12.23
CA SER A 150 -4.43 -16.01 13.20
C SER A 150 -4.08 -14.52 13.08
N THR A 151 -3.84 -14.04 11.85
CA THR A 151 -3.48 -12.64 11.59
C THR A 151 -4.64 -11.71 11.92
N LEU A 152 -5.87 -12.14 11.62
CA LEU A 152 -7.08 -11.43 12.01
C LEU A 152 -7.19 -11.31 13.54
N GLN A 153 -7.03 -12.41 14.29
CA GLN A 153 -7.13 -12.40 15.75
C GLN A 153 -6.04 -11.54 16.40
N MET A 154 -4.79 -11.63 15.90
CA MET A 154 -3.70 -10.74 16.35
C MET A 154 -4.04 -9.27 16.13
N THR A 155 -4.58 -8.95 14.96
CA THR A 155 -4.99 -7.59 14.59
C THR A 155 -6.12 -7.09 15.48
N LEU A 156 -7.18 -7.90 15.65
CA LEU A 156 -8.29 -7.57 16.54
C LEU A 156 -7.81 -7.35 17.96
N ASN A 157 -6.85 -8.12 18.47
CA ASN A 157 -6.31 -7.91 19.82
C ASN A 157 -5.52 -6.60 19.95
N ALA A 158 -4.82 -6.17 18.90
CA ALA A 158 -3.98 -4.97 18.88
C ALA A 158 -4.73 -3.64 18.62
N LEU A 159 -5.98 -3.71 18.14
CA LEU A 159 -6.81 -2.54 17.85
C LEU A 159 -7.48 -1.98 19.12
N GLU A 160 -7.96 -0.75 19.05
CA GLU A 160 -8.87 -0.18 20.06
C GLU A 160 -10.30 -0.67 19.82
N SER A 161 -11.13 -0.71 20.87
CA SER A 161 -12.50 -1.28 20.82
C SER A 161 -13.32 -0.75 19.65
N GLY A 162 -13.37 0.57 19.45
CA GLY A 162 -14.13 1.17 18.36
C GLY A 162 -13.67 0.71 16.96
N MET A 163 -12.36 0.57 16.74
CA MET A 163 -11.85 0.10 15.45
C MET A 163 -12.07 -1.41 15.25
N LYS A 164 -12.06 -2.20 16.34
CA LYS A 164 -12.42 -3.63 16.29
C LYS A 164 -13.85 -3.82 15.81
N ASP A 165 -14.79 -3.05 16.38
CA ASP A 165 -16.21 -3.19 16.05
C ASP A 165 -16.48 -2.86 14.58
N VAL A 166 -15.90 -1.76 14.08
CA VAL A 166 -16.03 -1.38 12.67
C VAL A 166 -15.37 -2.43 11.75
N LEU A 167 -14.21 -2.98 12.12
CA LEU A 167 -13.58 -4.04 11.34
C LEU A 167 -14.44 -5.32 11.31
N ASN A 168 -15.01 -5.73 12.44
CA ASN A 168 -15.93 -6.88 12.53
C ASN A 168 -17.19 -6.70 11.69
N GLU A 169 -17.73 -5.49 11.64
CA GLU A 169 -18.84 -5.15 10.76
C GLU A 169 -18.46 -5.35 9.27
N VAL A 170 -17.31 -4.82 8.85
CA VAL A 170 -16.84 -4.96 7.46
C VAL A 170 -16.51 -6.43 7.13
N LEU A 171 -15.91 -7.16 8.08
CA LEU A 171 -15.62 -8.59 7.96
C LEU A 171 -16.88 -9.41 7.65
N SER A 172 -17.93 -9.23 8.46
CA SER A 172 -19.18 -9.98 8.34
C SER A 172 -19.98 -9.60 7.08
N LYS A 173 -19.95 -8.32 6.68
CA LYS A 173 -20.70 -7.84 5.51
C LYS A 173 -20.07 -8.21 4.18
N THR A 174 -18.74 -8.09 4.05
CA THR A 174 -18.08 -8.18 2.74
C THR A 174 -16.84 -9.08 2.73
N LEU A 175 -15.90 -8.91 3.68
CA LEU A 175 -14.58 -9.53 3.54
C LEU A 175 -14.61 -11.07 3.59
N ARG A 176 -15.47 -11.68 4.44
CA ARG A 176 -15.59 -13.15 4.51
C ARG A 176 -16.10 -13.74 3.19
N LYS A 177 -17.07 -13.08 2.57
CA LYS A 177 -17.58 -13.47 1.25
C LYS A 177 -16.50 -13.29 0.17
N MET A 178 -15.72 -12.21 0.24
CA MET A 178 -14.63 -11.97 -0.73
C MET A 178 -13.47 -12.96 -0.56
N ALA A 179 -13.16 -13.36 0.67
CA ALA A 179 -12.13 -14.34 0.97
C ALA A 179 -12.48 -15.76 0.49
N SER A 180 -13.77 -16.09 0.37
CA SER A 180 -14.19 -17.40 -0.16
C SER A 180 -14.19 -17.47 -1.70
N LEU A 181 -14.06 -16.33 -2.39
CA LEU A 181 -13.91 -16.30 -3.83
C LEU A 181 -12.45 -16.62 -4.23
N PRO A 182 -12.24 -17.21 -5.42
CA PRO A 182 -10.90 -17.41 -5.96
C PRO A 182 -10.11 -16.10 -5.94
N GLU A 183 -8.83 -16.20 -5.58
CA GLU A 183 -7.93 -15.06 -5.61
C GLU A 183 -7.77 -14.58 -7.07
N SER A 184 -8.07 -13.30 -7.30
CA SER A 184 -7.71 -12.63 -8.55
C SER A 184 -6.20 -12.56 -8.67
N SER A 185 -5.67 -12.35 -9.89
CA SER A 185 -4.24 -12.10 -10.08
C SER A 185 -3.72 -11.07 -9.08
N PRO A 186 -2.48 -11.24 -8.56
CA PRO A 186 -1.86 -10.26 -7.67
C PRO A 186 -2.03 -8.84 -8.22
N ASP A 187 -2.30 -7.89 -7.35
CA ASP A 187 -2.31 -6.48 -7.74
C ASP A 187 -0.87 -6.10 -8.12
N ASP A 188 -0.59 -6.04 -9.42
CA ASP A 188 0.63 -5.40 -9.89
C ASP A 188 0.43 -3.89 -9.79
N ILE A 189 1.28 -3.27 -8.98
CA ILE A 189 1.28 -1.81 -8.84
C ILE A 189 2.06 -1.16 -9.98
N ASP A 190 2.78 -1.91 -10.82
CA ASP A 190 3.40 -1.38 -12.02
C ASP A 190 2.36 -1.11 -13.12
N ASP A 191 2.42 0.10 -13.70
CA ASP A 191 1.60 0.49 -14.84
C ASP A 191 2.41 0.64 -16.14
N THR A 192 3.66 0.15 -16.15
CA THR A 192 4.55 0.23 -17.30
C THR A 192 4.58 -1.08 -18.08
N ILE A 193 4.93 -0.98 -19.37
CA ILE A 193 5.19 -2.15 -20.22
C ILE A 193 6.59 -2.73 -20.01
N LEU A 194 7.37 -2.17 -19.08
CA LEU A 194 8.76 -2.53 -18.85
C LEU A 194 8.79 -3.71 -17.87
N VAL A 195 8.96 -4.90 -18.42
CA VAL A 195 9.08 -6.19 -17.70
C VAL A 195 10.52 -6.65 -17.61
#